data_AF-A0A915KDR3-F1
#
_entry.id   AF-A0A915KDR3-F1
#
_cell.length_a   1.000
_cell.length_b   1.000
_cell.length_c   1.000
_cell.angle_alpha   90.00
_cell.angle_beta   90.00
_cell.angle_gamma   90.00
#
_symmetry.space_group_name_H-M   'P 1'
#
loop_
_entity.id
_entity.type
_entity.pdbx_description
1 polymer ?
#
loop_
_entity_poly.entity_id
_entity_poly.type
_entity_poly.pdbx_seq_one_letter_code
_entity_poly.pdbx_strand_id
1 'polypeptide(L)'
;MSAKRETTFSIEETYLLIECVAQKIDILENKRTDSVSNGAKKKPWENVAEVFEKDPNLVNRSIQNLEAKGRQWLTAIRNDQSSDLSSTDSSIR
;
A
#
# COMPACT_ATOMS: atom_id res chain seq x y z
N MET A 1 -6.53 12.35 -29.31
CA MET A 1 -7.20 11.15 -28.76
C MET A 1 -6.75 10.99 -27.32
N SER A 2 -7.53 11.47 -26.34
CA SER A 2 -7.20 11.26 -24.92
C SER A 2 -7.54 9.83 -24.55
N ALA A 3 -6.50 8.99 -24.39
CA ALA A 3 -6.67 7.68 -23.79
C ALA A 3 -7.30 7.88 -22.40
N LYS A 4 -8.51 7.34 -22.22
CA LYS A 4 -9.14 7.25 -20.89
C LYS A 4 -8.15 6.54 -19.99
N ARG A 5 -7.55 7.27 -19.06
CA ARG A 5 -6.83 6.63 -17.97
C ARG A 5 -7.88 5.85 -17.19
N GLU A 6 -7.89 4.53 -17.29
CA GLU A 6 -8.52 3.67 -16.31
C GLU A 6 -7.69 3.74 -15.02
N THR A 7 -7.76 4.92 -14.38
CA THR A 7 -6.86 5.39 -13.32
C THR A 7 -7.32 5.04 -11.92
N THR A 8 -8.48 4.41 -11.79
CA THR A 8 -9.08 4.12 -10.49
C THR A 8 -8.95 2.63 -10.23
N PHE A 9 -8.31 2.29 -9.11
CA PHE A 9 -8.37 0.93 -8.58
C PHE A 9 -9.82 0.63 -8.22
N SER A 10 -10.33 -0.53 -8.61
CA SER A 10 -11.63 -1.01 -8.17
C SER A 10 -11.63 -1.21 -6.65
N ILE A 11 -12.83 -1.31 -6.07
CA ILE A 11 -12.96 -1.59 -4.64
C ILE A 11 -12.33 -2.95 -4.31
N GLU A 12 -12.59 -3.97 -5.13
CA GLU A 12 -12.02 -5.32 -4.99
C GLU A 12 -10.50 -5.31 -5.11
N GLU A 13 -9.96 -4.62 -6.13
CA GLU A 13 -8.52 -4.44 -6.31
C GLU A 13 -7.89 -3.76 -5.08
N THR A 14 -8.58 -2.77 -4.52
CA THR A 14 -8.10 -2.04 -3.35
C THR A 14 -8.09 -2.93 -2.11
N TYR A 15 -9.15 -3.71 -1.87
CA TYR A 15 -9.20 -4.66 -0.75
C TYR A 15 -8.10 -5.71 -0.84
N LEU A 16 -7.92 -6.33 -2.01
CA LEU A 16 -6.90 -7.34 -2.20
C LEU A 16 -5.49 -6.77 -2.04
N LEU A 17 -5.24 -5.56 -2.57
CA LEU A 17 -3.97 -4.87 -2.37
C LEU A 17 -3.70 -4.63 -0.89
N ILE A 18 -4.69 -4.14 -0.15
CA ILE A 18 -4.60 -3.88 1.29
C ILE A 18 -4.28 -5.18 2.04
N GLU A 19 -5.01 -6.26 1.77
CA GLU A 19 -4.79 -7.55 2.39
C GLU A 19 -3.38 -8.08 2.13
N CYS A 20 -2.94 -8.02 0.86
CA CYS A 20 -1.61 -8.46 0.46
C CYS A 20 -0.48 -7.65 1.12
N VAL A 21 -0.68 -6.34 1.29
CA VAL A 21 0.26 -5.42 1.95
C VAL A 21 0.26 -5.65 3.45
N ALA A 22 -0.90 -5.81 4.08
CA ALA A 22 -1.04 -6.07 5.51
C ALA A 22 -0.30 -7.34 5.93
N GLN A 23 -0.42 -8.43 5.16
CA GLN A 23 0.31 -9.68 5.40
C GLN A 23 1.84 -9.54 5.34
N LYS A 24 2.35 -8.49 4.69
CA LYS A 24 3.79 -8.27 4.46
C LYS A 24 4.28 -6.97 5.10
N ILE A 25 3.50 -6.39 6.01
CA ILE A 25 3.73 -5.05 6.57
C ILE A 25 5.08 -4.96 7.27
N ASP A 26 5.48 -5.99 8.03
CA ASP A 26 6.75 -6.03 8.77
C ASP A 26 7.97 -5.87 7.84
N ILE A 27 7.89 -6.43 6.63
CA ILE A 27 8.95 -6.36 5.62
C ILE A 27 8.94 -4.99 4.96
N LEU A 28 7.75 -4.48 4.63
CA LEU A 28 7.57 -3.22 3.92
C LEU A 28 7.91 -1.99 4.79
N GLU A 29 7.60 -2.04 6.08
CA GLU A 29 7.89 -0.98 7.05
C GLU A 29 9.29 -1.08 7.68
N ASN A 30 10.06 -2.11 7.33
CA ASN A 30 11.41 -2.27 7.81
C ASN A 30 12.25 -1.01 7.50
N LYS A 31 12.71 -0.31 8.53
CA LYS A 31 13.45 0.96 8.39
C LYS A 31 14.92 0.78 7.97
N ARG A 32 15.40 -0.46 7.87
CA ARG A 32 16.76 -0.74 7.43
C ARG A 32 16.94 -0.36 5.97
N THR A 33 18.09 0.23 5.68
CA THR A 33 18.44 0.81 4.36
C THR A 33 19.59 0.06 3.68
N ASP A 34 20.05 -1.05 4.24
CA ASP A 34 21.05 -1.90 3.61
C ASP A 34 20.52 -2.51 2.29
N SER A 35 21.44 -2.85 1.39
CA SER A 35 21.11 -3.37 0.05
C SER A 35 20.26 -4.63 0.10
N VAL A 36 20.47 -5.49 1.12
CA VAL A 36 19.69 -6.72 1.32
C VAL A 36 18.25 -6.38 1.73
N SER A 37 18.07 -5.51 2.72
CA SER A 37 16.75 -5.03 3.15
C SER A 37 15.99 -4.30 2.04
N ASN A 38 16.68 -3.50 1.23
CA ASN A 38 16.06 -2.84 0.08
C ASN A 38 15.65 -3.82 -1.02
N GLY A 39 16.45 -4.87 -1.26
CA GLY A 39 16.08 -5.97 -2.15
C GLY A 39 14.89 -6.78 -1.62
N ALA A 40 14.86 -7.03 -0.30
CA ALA A 40 13.79 -7.76 0.36
C ALA A 40 12.44 -7.04 0.26
N LYS A 41 12.42 -5.70 0.22
CA LYS A 41 11.20 -4.90 0.03
C LYS A 41 10.60 -4.99 -1.37
N LYS A 42 11.34 -5.45 -2.38
CA LYS A 42 10.81 -5.64 -3.75
C LYS A 42 9.97 -6.90 -3.89
N LYS A 43 10.41 -8.00 -3.26
CA LYS A 43 9.73 -9.31 -3.31
C LYS A 43 8.24 -9.27 -2.90
N PRO A 44 7.84 -8.56 -1.82
CA PRO A 44 6.43 -8.38 -1.48
C PRO A 44 5.57 -7.85 -2.63
N TRP A 45 6.08 -6.87 -3.39
CA TRP A 45 5.34 -6.24 -4.48
C TRP A 45 5.28 -7.11 -5.73
N GLU A 46 6.35 -7.87 -6.02
CA GLU A 46 6.34 -8.92 -7.05
C GLU A 46 5.27 -9.97 -6.74
N ASN A 47 5.21 -10.44 -5.49
CA ASN A 47 4.17 -11.38 -5.06
C ASN A 47 2.76 -10.79 -5.19
N VAL A 48 2.56 -9.50 -4.89
CA VAL A 48 1.25 -8.84 -5.08
C VAL A 48 0.90 -8.83 -6.57
N ALA A 49 1.84 -8.46 -7.44
CA ALA A 49 1.60 -8.45 -8.89
C ALA A 49 1.22 -9.84 -9.41
N GLU A 50 1.91 -10.90 -8.97
CA GLU A 50 1.56 -12.28 -9.32
C GLU A 50 0.15 -12.67 -8.88
N VAL A 51 -0.32 -12.19 -7.72
CA VAL A 51 -1.68 -12.46 -7.26
C VAL A 51 -2.71 -11.78 -8.18
N PHE A 52 -2.44 -10.54 -8.59
CA PHE A 52 -3.28 -9.81 -9.55
C PHE A 52 -3.29 -10.50 -10.91
N GLU A 53 -2.14 -10.97 -11.39
CA GLU A 53 -2.04 -11.70 -12.67
C GLU A 53 -2.76 -13.04 -12.69
N LYS A 54 -2.90 -13.69 -11.54
CA LYS A 54 -3.60 -14.98 -11.41
C LYS A 54 -5.11 -14.83 -11.34
N ASP A 55 -5.63 -13.65 -11.01
CA ASP A 55 -7.07 -13.42 -10.93
C ASP A 55 -7.59 -12.85 -12.26
N PRO A 56 -8.36 -13.63 -13.05
CA PRO A 56 -8.89 -13.17 -14.33
C PRO A 56 -9.91 -12.02 -14.20
N ASN A 57 -10.41 -11.75 -12.99
CA ASN A 57 -11.37 -10.67 -12.74
C ASN A 57 -10.68 -9.33 -12.45
N LEU A 58 -9.37 -9.32 -12.21
CA LEU A 58 -8.61 -8.11 -11.88
C LEU A 58 -7.84 -7.60 -13.10
N VAL A 59 -7.56 -6.30 -13.09
CA VAL A 59 -6.73 -5.70 -14.13
C VAL A 59 -5.27 -5.92 -13.77
N ASN A 60 -4.48 -6.43 -14.72
CA ASN A 60 -3.03 -6.53 -14.56
C ASN A 60 -2.43 -5.12 -14.40
N ARG A 61 -1.92 -4.83 -13.21
CA ARG A 61 -1.24 -3.58 -12.87
C ARG A 61 0.26 -3.83 -12.77
N SER A 62 1.06 -2.86 -13.21
CA SER A 62 2.50 -2.92 -13.00
C SER A 62 2.84 -2.88 -11.51
N ILE A 63 3.95 -3.51 -11.14
CA ILE A 63 4.51 -3.49 -9.78
C ILE A 63 4.61 -2.04 -9.26
N GLN A 64 5.03 -1.10 -10.12
CA GLN A 64 5.14 0.32 -9.78
C GLN A 64 3.79 0.95 -9.38
N ASN A 65 2.70 0.60 -10.05
CA ASN A 65 1.37 1.10 -9.72
C ASN A 65 0.86 0.53 -8.39
N LEU A 66 1.08 -0.78 -8.17
CA LEU A 66 0.72 -1.46 -6.92
C LEU A 66 1.50 -0.90 -5.74
N GLU A 67 2.80 -0.68 -5.93
CA GLU A 67 3.68 -0.08 -4.93
C GLU A 67 3.25 1.36 -4.60
N ALA A 68 3.01 2.20 -5.61
CA ALA A 68 2.59 3.58 -5.39
C ALA A 68 1.27 3.64 -4.59
N LYS A 69 0.29 2.81 -4.96
CA LYS A 69 -1.01 2.76 -4.28
C LYS A 69 -0.91 2.18 -2.87
N GLY A 70 -0.15 1.10 -2.68
CA GLY A 70 0.05 0.47 -1.38
C GLY A 70 0.81 1.39 -0.40
N ARG A 71 1.79 2.16 -0.88
CA ARG A 71 2.49 3.17 -0.07
C ARG A 71 1.59 4.32 0.37
N GLN A 72 0.65 4.75 -0.47
CA GLN A 72 -0.36 5.74 -0.07
C GLN A 72 -1.21 5.22 1.10
N TRP A 73 -1.63 3.96 1.03
CA TRP A 73 -2.39 3.32 2.10
C TRP A 73 -1.58 3.18 3.40
N LEU A 74 -0.34 2.72 3.33
CA LEU A 74 0.57 2.67 4.50
C LEU A 74 0.75 4.04 5.15
N THR A 75 0.87 5.09 4.33
CA THR A 75 0.98 6.47 4.82
C THR A 75 -0.32 6.94 5.48
N ALA A 76 -1.47 6.58 4.91
CA ALA A 76 -2.77 6.90 5.47
C ALA A 76 -2.97 6.26 6.85
N ILE A 77 -2.63 4.98 7.03
CA ILE A 77 -2.69 4.31 8.34
C ILE A 77 -1.83 5.04 9.37
N ARG A 78 -0.60 5.40 9.00
CA ARG A 78 0.29 6.12 9.91
C ARG A 78 -0.28 7.47 10.34
N ASN A 79 -0.94 8.17 9.43
CA ASN A 79 -1.55 9.46 9.71
C ASN A 79 -2.85 9.32 10.53
N ASP A 80 -3.68 8.32 10.27
CA ASP A 80 -4.90 8.03 11.04
C ASP A 80 -4.56 7.67 12.50
N GLN A 81 -3.47 6.92 12.74
CA GLN A 81 -2.95 6.65 14.08
C GLN A 81 -2.40 7.90 14.79
N SER A 82 -2.06 8.96 14.03
CA SER A 82 -1.53 10.21 14.58
C SER A 82 -2.63 11.20 14.97
N SER A 83 -3.83 11.08 14.39
CA SER A 83 -4.97 11.97 14.68
C SER A 83 -5.68 11.70 16.02
N ASP A 84 -5.42 10.56 16.67
CA ASP A 84 -6.06 10.20 17.95
C ASP A 84 -5.35 10.78 19.20
N LEU A 85 -4.24 11.53 19.05
CA LEU A 85 -3.46 12.08 20.16
C LEU A 85 -3.44 13.61 20.27
N SER A 86 -4.28 14.35 19.52
CA SER A 86 -4.38 15.83 19.65
C SER A 86 -5.76 16.35 20.06
N SER A 87 -6.45 15.65 20.96
CA SER A 87 -7.60 16.21 21.69
C SER A 87 -7.64 15.71 23.14
N THR A 88 -6.68 16.15 23.93
CA THR A 88 -6.94 16.42 25.35
C THR A 88 -6.77 17.91 25.57
N ASP A 89 -7.91 18.57 25.41
CA ASP A 89 -8.34 19.83 25.99
C ASP A 89 -7.59 20.20 27.28
N SER A 90 -6.67 21.15 27.19
CA SER A 90 -6.17 21.90 28.34
C SER A 90 -7.04 23.13 28.55
N SER A 91 -8.31 22.91 28.92
CA SER A 91 -9.12 23.91 29.64
C SER A 91 -9.19 23.51 31.11
N ILE A 92 -8.19 23.91 31.90
CA ILE A 92 -8.39 24.10 33.34
C ILE A 92 -7.94 25.51 33.68
N ARG A 93 -8.91 26.25 34.22
CA ARG A 93 -8.88 27.63 34.69
C ARG A 93 -7.85 27.86 35.79
#